data_AF-A0A833G2B6-F1
#
_entry.id   AF-A0A833G2B6-F1
#
_cell.length_a   1.000
_cell.length_b   1.000
_cell.length_c   1.000
_cell.angle_alpha   90.00
_cell.angle_beta   90.00
_cell.angle_gamma   90.00
#
_symmetry.space_group_name_H-M   'P 1'
#
loop_
_entity.id
_entity.type
_entity.pdbx_description
1 polymer ?
#
loop_
_entity_poly.entity_id
_entity_poly.type
_entity_poly.pdbx_seq_one_letter_code
_entity_poly.pdbx_strand_id
1 'polypeptide(L)'
;FEAAVELLKERGQGDLLQEVYSLCRDEVKRGGSVNHVRKIYESFTAEEISAKIVERVRPKGDWKGEIEIIFQKIESLHAAVPNHTGDWYFTGKYPTAGGYRVVNQAYLNYFEKAEGRSY
;
A
#
# COMPACT_ATOMS: atom_id res chain seq x y z
N PHE A 1 1.70 -3.02 1.37
CA PHE A 1 1.97 -3.11 -0.09
C PHE A 1 1.34 -4.35 -0.71
N GLU A 2 1.52 -5.55 -0.15
CA GLU A 2 1.16 -6.82 -0.80
C GLU A 2 -0.23 -6.87 -1.45
N ALA A 3 -1.29 -6.49 -0.73
CA ALA A 3 -2.65 -6.52 -1.27
C ALA A 3 -2.81 -5.61 -2.52
N ALA A 4 -2.36 -4.36 -2.44
CA ALA A 4 -2.43 -3.42 -3.56
C ALA A 4 -1.55 -3.88 -4.76
N VAL A 5 -0.37 -4.45 -4.47
CA VAL A 5 0.54 -4.98 -5.48
C VAL A 5 -0.05 -6.19 -6.20
N GLU A 6 -0.69 -7.10 -5.46
CA GLU A 6 -1.36 -8.26 -6.03
C GLU A 6 -2.55 -7.85 -6.91
N LEU A 7 -3.36 -6.89 -6.47
CA LEU A 7 -4.45 -6.34 -7.29
C LEU A 7 -3.95 -5.72 -8.60
N LEU A 8 -2.84 -4.97 -8.57
CA LEU A 8 -2.25 -4.43 -9.80
C LEU A 8 -1.77 -5.55 -10.73
N LYS A 9 -1.17 -6.60 -10.19
CA LYS A 9 -0.73 -7.77 -10.97
C LYS A 9 -1.92 -8.50 -11.60
N GLU A 10 -3.01 -8.70 -10.86
CA GLU A 10 -4.25 -9.29 -11.35
C GLU A 10 -4.89 -8.47 -12.48
N ARG A 11 -4.74 -7.14 -12.44
CA ARG A 11 -5.17 -6.21 -13.49
C ARG A 11 -4.18 -6.09 -14.65
N GLY A 12 -3.07 -6.82 -14.64
CA GLY A 12 -2.01 -6.72 -15.67
C GLY A 12 -1.22 -5.41 -15.62
N GLN A 13 -1.31 -4.64 -14.53
CA GLN A 13 -0.65 -3.34 -14.35
C GLN A 13 0.75 -3.48 -13.72
N GLY A 14 1.50 -4.51 -14.11
CA GLY A 14 2.85 -4.77 -13.59
C GLY A 14 3.84 -3.64 -13.89
N ASP A 15 3.71 -3.00 -15.04
CA ASP A 15 4.59 -1.91 -15.46
C ASP A 15 4.52 -0.70 -14.52
N LEU A 16 3.35 -0.44 -13.93
CA LEU A 16 3.17 0.63 -12.94
C LEU A 16 4.04 0.38 -11.70
N LEU A 17 4.20 -0.87 -11.27
CA LEU A 17 5.06 -1.21 -10.13
C LEU A 17 6.53 -0.86 -10.43
N GLN A 18 6.98 -1.14 -11.65
CA GLN A 18 8.34 -0.84 -12.10
C GLN A 18 8.57 0.67 -12.27
N GLU A 19 7.56 1.40 -12.76
CA GLU A 19 7.56 2.87 -12.81
C GLU A 19 7.71 3.44 -11.40
N VAL A 20 6.85 3.02 -10.46
CA VAL A 20 6.87 3.50 -9.07
C VAL A 20 8.21 3.15 -8.41
N TYR A 21 8.78 1.98 -8.67
CA TYR A 21 10.11 1.62 -8.16
C TYR A 21 11.18 2.62 -8.63
N SER A 22 11.19 2.92 -9.94
CA SER A 22 12.14 3.86 -10.53
C SER A 22 11.98 5.26 -9.96
N LEU A 23 10.74 5.73 -9.81
CA LEU A 23 10.41 7.03 -9.21
C LEU A 23 10.84 7.10 -7.74
N CYS A 24 10.51 6.09 -6.93
CA CYS A 24 10.91 6.00 -5.53
C CYS A 24 12.45 6.05 -5.38
N ARG A 25 13.18 5.37 -6.26
CA ARG A 25 14.64 5.31 -6.23
C ARG A 25 15.26 6.68 -6.47
N ASP A 26 14.77 7.39 -7.47
CA ASP A 26 15.27 8.73 -7.78
C ASP A 26 14.88 9.73 -6.70
N GLU A 27 13.69 9.58 -6.13
CA GLU A 27 13.17 10.48 -5.10
C GLU A 27 13.90 10.33 -3.77
N VAL A 28 14.25 9.11 -3.37
CA VAL A 28 15.10 8.86 -2.18
C VAL A 28 16.47 9.56 -2.32
N LYS A 29 17.06 9.58 -3.53
CA LYS A 29 18.33 10.28 -3.78
C LYS A 29 18.20 11.80 -3.66
N ARG A 30 17.05 12.37 -4.00
CA ARG A 30 16.76 13.81 -3.91
C ARG A 30 16.33 14.29 -2.53
N GLY A 31 16.13 13.38 -1.58
CA GLY A 31 15.75 13.72 -0.20
C GLY A 31 14.39 13.16 0.22
N GLY A 32 13.51 12.78 -0.72
CA GLY A 32 12.22 12.17 -0.43
C GLY A 32 11.11 13.17 -0.12
N SER A 33 10.93 14.18 -0.98
CA SER A 33 9.88 15.21 -0.85
C SER A 33 8.57 14.84 -1.55
N VAL A 34 8.55 13.79 -2.38
CA VAL A 34 7.35 13.30 -3.07
C VAL A 34 7.03 11.86 -2.67
N ASN A 35 5.75 11.56 -2.40
CA ASN A 35 5.27 10.20 -2.18
C ASN A 35 4.82 9.55 -3.50
N HIS A 36 5.70 8.77 -4.11
CA HIS A 36 5.38 8.05 -5.34
C HIS A 36 4.57 6.77 -5.10
N VAL A 37 4.66 6.20 -3.90
CA VAL A 37 3.93 4.99 -3.51
C VAL A 37 2.42 5.18 -3.59
N ARG A 38 1.92 6.41 -3.44
CA ARG A 38 0.49 6.72 -3.61
C ARG A 38 -0.07 6.22 -4.95
N LYS A 39 0.71 6.26 -6.03
CA LYS A 39 0.31 5.77 -7.37
C LYS A 39 -0.15 4.31 -7.38
N ILE A 40 0.38 3.49 -6.48
CA ILE A 40 -0.01 2.07 -6.33
C ILE A 40 -1.46 1.95 -5.86
N TYR A 41 -1.96 2.93 -5.11
CA TYR A 41 -3.26 2.90 -4.46
C TYR A 41 -4.34 3.68 -5.23
N GLU A 42 -3.98 4.56 -6.17
CA GLU A 42 -4.91 5.46 -6.88
C GLU A 42 -5.99 4.74 -7.71
N SER A 43 -5.74 3.48 -8.09
CA SER A 43 -6.68 2.68 -8.89
C SER A 43 -7.67 1.85 -8.05
N PHE A 44 -7.66 2.02 -6.71
CA PHE A 44 -8.45 1.19 -5.80
C PHE A 44 -9.23 2.00 -4.80
N THR A 45 -10.42 1.52 -4.44
CA THR A 45 -11.12 1.99 -3.24
C THR A 45 -10.58 1.33 -1.99
N ALA A 46 -10.87 1.91 -0.82
CA ALA A 46 -10.48 1.34 0.46
C ALA A 46 -11.11 -0.05 0.67
N GLU A 47 -12.33 -0.25 0.16
CA GLU A 47 -13.07 -1.52 0.20
C GLU A 47 -12.38 -2.59 -0.64
N GLU A 48 -11.88 -2.26 -1.83
CA GLU A 48 -11.16 -3.21 -2.68
C GLU A 48 -9.85 -3.67 -2.03
N ILE A 49 -9.08 -2.73 -1.48
CA ILE A 49 -7.86 -3.05 -0.71
C ILE A 49 -8.20 -3.92 0.50
N SER A 50 -9.27 -3.57 1.23
CA SER A 50 -9.72 -4.31 2.42
C SER A 50 -10.12 -5.73 2.08
N ALA A 51 -10.92 -5.92 1.02
CA ALA A 51 -11.32 -7.25 0.53
C ALA A 51 -10.11 -8.10 0.17
N LYS A 52 -9.11 -7.51 -0.50
CA LYS A 52 -7.88 -8.23 -0.83
C LYS A 52 -7.05 -8.59 0.41
N ILE A 53 -7.00 -7.72 1.42
CA ILE A 53 -6.36 -8.04 2.70
C ILE A 53 -7.03 -9.25 3.35
N VAL A 54 -8.36 -9.26 3.43
CA VAL A 54 -9.15 -10.38 3.98
C VAL A 54 -8.84 -11.68 3.26
N GLU A 55 -8.82 -11.65 1.92
CA GLU A 55 -8.48 -12.81 1.10
C GLU A 55 -7.08 -13.35 1.43
N ARG A 56 -6.09 -12.46 1.57
CA ARG A 56 -4.70 -12.84 1.87
C ARG A 56 -4.48 -13.41 3.26
N VAL A 57 -5.16 -12.88 4.28
CA VAL A 57 -4.99 -13.32 5.67
C VAL A 57 -5.91 -14.48 6.04
N ARG A 58 -6.84 -14.86 5.15
CA ARG A 58 -7.70 -16.02 5.35
C ARG A 58 -6.84 -17.28 5.57
N PRO A 59 -7.13 -18.09 6.59
CA PRO A 59 -6.46 -19.37 6.80
C PRO A 59 -6.54 -20.23 5.54
N LYS A 60 -5.38 -20.69 5.06
CA LYS A 60 -5.30 -21.67 3.97
C LYS A 60 -5.52 -23.06 4.59
N GLY A 61 -6.54 -23.79 4.15
CA GLY A 61 -6.88 -25.12 4.66
C GLY A 61 -8.39 -25.34 4.78
N ASP A 62 -8.80 -26.33 5.58
CA ASP A 62 -10.21 -26.78 5.72
C ASP A 62 -11.13 -25.82 6.52
N TRP A 63 -10.72 -24.57 6.72
CA TRP A 63 -11.53 -23.56 7.40
C TRP A 63 -12.68 -23.07 6.52
N LYS A 64 -13.92 -23.39 6.92
CA LYS A 64 -15.15 -23.03 6.20
C LYS A 64 -15.85 -21.78 6.71
N GLY A 65 -15.34 -21.14 7.76
CA GLY A 65 -15.92 -19.91 8.29
C GLY A 65 -15.67 -18.70 7.40
N GLU A 66 -16.62 -17.77 7.37
CA GLU A 66 -16.44 -16.46 6.75
C GLU A 66 -15.57 -15.58 7.66
N ILE A 67 -14.63 -14.85 7.04
CA ILE A 67 -13.82 -13.84 7.73
C ILE A 67 -14.18 -12.51 7.10
N GLU A 68 -14.61 -11.58 7.93
CA GLU A 68 -14.82 -10.19 7.56
C GLU A 68 -13.92 -9.34 8.46
N ILE A 69 -13.11 -8.49 7.85
CA ILE A 69 -12.40 -7.45 8.59
C ILE A 69 -13.21 -6.18 8.46
N ILE A 70 -13.84 -5.78 9.56
CA ILE A 70 -14.60 -4.53 9.62
C ILE A 70 -13.62 -3.39 9.84
N PHE A 71 -13.35 -2.63 8.78
CA PHE A 71 -12.66 -1.35 8.88
C PHE A 71 -13.67 -0.24 9.13
N GLN A 72 -13.33 0.72 10.00
CA GLN A 72 -14.09 1.96 10.06
C GLN A 72 -13.97 2.68 8.71
N LYS A 73 -15.08 3.25 8.24
CA LYS A 73 -15.06 4.16 7.08
C LYS A 73 -14.04 5.28 7.33
N ILE A 74 -13.31 5.68 6.29
CA ILE A 74 -12.25 6.72 6.41
C ILE A 74 -12.84 8.02 6.98
N GLU A 75 -14.06 8.37 6.57
CA GLU A 75 -14.77 9.55 7.07
C GLU A 75 -15.08 9.43 8.57
N SER A 76 -15.48 8.23 9.02
CA SER A 76 -15.76 7.97 10.43
C SER A 76 -14.49 7.96 11.27
N LEU A 77 -13.37 7.45 10.73
CA LEU A 77 -12.06 7.51 11.38
C LEU A 77 -11.62 8.96 11.60
N HIS A 78 -11.72 9.79 10.55
CA HIS A 78 -11.39 11.22 10.62
C HIS A 78 -12.31 11.99 11.56
N ALA A 79 -13.59 11.63 11.64
CA ALA A 79 -14.53 12.26 12.59
C ALA A 79 -14.23 11.87 14.05
N ALA A 80 -13.89 10.60 14.29
CA ALA A 80 -13.62 10.09 15.64
C ALA A 80 -12.28 10.59 16.19
N VAL A 81 -11.27 10.73 15.33
CA VAL A 81 -9.91 11.08 15.75
C VAL A 81 -9.30 12.14 14.82
N PRO A 82 -9.80 13.40 14.84
CA PRO A 82 -9.47 14.43 13.85
C PRO A 82 -7.99 14.80 13.78
N ASN A 83 -7.24 14.60 14.87
CA ASN A 83 -5.80 14.87 14.93
C ASN A 83 -4.94 13.66 14.51
N HIS A 84 -5.56 12.53 14.14
CA HIS A 84 -4.88 11.29 13.79
C HIS A 84 -5.46 10.71 12.50
N THR A 85 -5.05 11.27 11.35
CA THR A 85 -5.58 10.97 10.01
C THR A 85 -4.95 9.73 9.36
N GLY A 86 -4.80 8.66 10.13
CA GLY A 86 -3.98 7.50 9.76
C GLY A 86 -4.59 6.54 8.72
N ASP A 87 -4.98 7.04 7.55
CA ASP A 87 -5.65 6.29 6.48
C ASP A 87 -4.68 5.74 5.41
N TRP A 88 -3.38 6.03 5.52
CA TRP A 88 -2.37 5.75 4.48
C TRP A 88 -2.21 4.27 4.13
N TYR A 89 -2.65 3.34 5.00
CA TYR A 89 -2.66 1.91 4.70
C TYR A 89 -3.65 1.55 3.56
N PHE A 90 -4.71 2.35 3.40
CA PHE A 90 -5.74 2.18 2.37
C PHE A 90 -5.53 3.14 1.19
N THR A 91 -5.10 4.37 1.47
CA THR A 91 -5.03 5.46 0.48
C THR A 91 -3.64 5.66 -0.11
N GLY A 92 -2.61 5.11 0.54
CA GLY A 92 -1.21 5.46 0.26
C GLY A 92 -0.86 6.92 0.56
N LYS A 93 -1.73 7.71 1.20
CA LYS A 93 -1.54 9.14 1.45
C LYS A 93 -0.79 9.38 2.77
N TYR A 94 0.52 9.20 2.75
CA TYR A 94 1.37 9.57 3.88
C TYR A 94 1.26 11.08 4.16
N PRO A 95 1.27 11.55 5.42
CA PRO A 95 0.91 12.95 5.72
C PRO A 95 2.11 13.92 5.77
N THR A 96 3.35 13.42 5.88
CA THR A 96 4.52 14.27 6.14
C THR A 96 5.67 13.99 5.17
N ALA A 97 6.50 15.01 4.91
CA ALA A 97 7.72 14.86 4.11
C ALA A 97 8.68 13.81 4.67
N GLY A 98 8.81 13.72 6.00
CA GLY A 98 9.56 12.64 6.65
C GLY A 98 8.98 11.26 6.31
N GLY A 99 7.64 11.13 6.30
CA GLY A 99 6.94 9.93 5.89
C GLY A 99 7.13 9.57 4.42
N TYR A 100 7.29 10.55 3.52
CA TYR A 100 7.50 10.32 2.09
C TYR A 100 8.82 9.60 1.81
N ARG A 101 9.91 10.08 2.41
CA ARG A 101 11.21 9.40 2.30
C ARG A 101 11.13 7.96 2.81
N VAL A 102 10.50 7.77 3.96
CA VAL A 102 10.36 6.45 4.60
C VAL A 102 9.54 5.50 3.73
N VAL A 103 8.40 5.93 3.20
CA VAL A 103 7.56 5.05 2.37
C VAL A 103 8.21 4.72 1.04
N ASN A 104 8.87 5.68 0.37
CA ASN A 104 9.59 5.40 -0.87
C ASN A 104 10.70 4.37 -0.63
N GLN A 105 11.50 4.54 0.43
CA GLN A 105 12.52 3.56 0.80
C GLN A 105 11.91 2.20 1.14
N ALA A 106 10.81 2.16 1.88
CA ALA A 106 10.12 0.93 2.22
C ALA A 106 9.64 0.19 0.96
N TYR A 107 9.20 0.91 -0.08
CA TYR A 107 8.81 0.30 -1.34
C TYR A 107 10.01 -0.24 -2.13
N LEU A 108 11.15 0.45 -2.14
CA LEU A 108 12.39 -0.08 -2.75
C LEU A 108 12.78 -1.42 -2.12
N ASN A 109 12.84 -1.45 -0.78
CA ASN A 109 13.19 -2.66 -0.03
C ASN A 109 12.19 -3.79 -0.28
N TYR A 110 10.89 -3.47 -0.34
CA TYR A 110 9.84 -4.44 -0.66
C TYR A 110 10.01 -5.03 -2.07
N PHE A 111 10.24 -4.18 -3.07
CA PHE A 111 10.38 -4.59 -4.46
C PHE A 111 11.62 -5.46 -4.68
N GLU A 112 12.77 -5.06 -4.11
CA GLU A 112 14.03 -5.80 -4.23
C GLU A 112 13.97 -7.17 -3.55
N LYS A 113 13.31 -7.24 -2.39
CA LYS A 113 13.04 -8.51 -1.72
C LYS A 113 12.14 -9.42 -2.55
N ALA A 114 11.12 -8.87 -3.21
CA ALA A 114 10.21 -9.64 -4.07
C ALA A 114 10.90 -10.19 -5.33
N GLU A 115 11.88 -9.46 -5.87
CA GLU A 115 12.69 -9.86 -7.04
C GLU A 115 13.88 -10.78 -6.68
N GLY A 116 14.00 -11.20 -5.42
CA GLY A 116 15.10 -12.07 -4.97
C GLY A 116 16.47 -11.38 -4.88
N ARG A 117 16.52 -10.05 -4.99
CA ARG A 117 17.74 -9.24 -4.78
C ARG A 117 17.85 -8.89 -3.30
N SER A 118 18.22 -9.87 -2.48
CA SER A 118 18.60 -9.64 -1.08
C SER A 118 19.98 -8.97 -1.04
N TYR A 119 20.09 -7.82 -0.38
CA TYR A 119 21.33 -7.40 0.26
C TYR A 119 21.47 -8.09 1.62
#